data_AF-A0A9Q3DLK3-F1
#
_entry.id   AF-A0A9Q3DLK3-F1
#
_cell.length_a   1.000
_cell.length_b   1.000
_cell.length_c   1.000
_cell.angle_alpha   90.00
_cell.angle_beta   90.00
_cell.angle_gamma   90.00
#
_symmetry.space_group_name_H-M   'P 1'
#
loop_
_entity.id
_entity.type
_entity.pdbx_description
1 polymer ?
#
loop_
_entity_poly.entity_id
_entity_poly.type
_entity_poly.pdbx_seq_one_letter_code
_entity_poly.pdbx_strand_id
1 'polypeptide(L)'
;MKEELIDISFQYKEAFASDNEPLEAIKGHEVDIIINVERPYPPILRRKAYPASPRAREAWETHIDELMKLGVLRKAGHNEEVKFTTTVMITWNNYK
;
A
#
# COMPACT_ATOMS: atom_id res chain seq x y z
N MET A 1 -17.43 33.42 7.33
CA MET A 1 -16.06 32.86 7.22
C MET A 1 -15.92 31.46 7.81
N LYS A 2 -16.13 31.20 9.12
CA LYS A 2 -16.09 29.82 9.65
C LYS A 2 -17.24 28.95 9.11
N GLU A 3 -18.45 29.51 9.05
CA GLU A 3 -19.64 28.83 8.52
C GLU A 3 -19.49 28.53 7.03
N GLU A 4 -19.06 29.50 6.24
CA GLU A 4 -18.76 29.30 4.80
C GLU A 4 -17.73 28.19 4.55
N LEU A 5 -16.68 28.10 5.38
CA LEU A 5 -15.69 27.02 5.26
C LEU A 5 -16.28 25.65 5.58
N ILE A 6 -17.17 25.56 6.57
CA ILE A 6 -17.87 24.32 6.90
C ILE A 6 -18.79 23.93 5.74
N ASP A 7 -19.53 24.87 5.18
CA ASP A 7 -20.43 24.62 4.04
C ASP A 7 -19.67 24.13 2.81
N ILE A 8 -18.55 24.77 2.47
CA ILE A 8 -17.68 24.34 1.36
C ILE A 8 -17.10 22.95 1.64
N SER A 9 -16.61 22.70 2.86
CA SER A 9 -16.01 21.40 3.21
C SER A 9 -17.05 20.28 3.17
N PHE A 10 -18.28 20.57 3.58
CA PHE A 10 -19.38 19.62 3.50
C PHE A 10 -19.83 19.37 2.06
N GLN A 11 -19.90 20.44 1.25
CA GLN A 11 -20.24 20.36 -0.18
C GLN A 11 -19.24 19.50 -0.96
N TYR A 12 -17.94 19.64 -0.67
CA TYR A 12 -16.86 18.91 -1.35
C TYR A 12 -16.28 17.78 -0.52
N LYS A 13 -17.05 17.18 0.40
CA LYS A 13 -16.54 16.14 1.33
C LYS A 13 -15.83 14.97 0.63
N GLU A 14 -16.27 14.61 -0.58
CA GLU A 14 -15.70 13.52 -1.41
C GLU A 14 -14.35 13.90 -2.05
N ALA A 15 -13.98 15.19 -2.04
CA ALA A 15 -12.66 15.64 -2.48
C ALA A 15 -11.57 15.47 -1.41
N PHE A 16 -11.96 15.10 -0.18
CA PHE A 16 -11.06 14.89 0.94
C PHE A 16 -10.88 13.39 1.21
N ALA A 17 -9.65 12.99 1.54
CA ALA A 17 -9.40 11.63 1.98
C ALA A 17 -10.10 11.39 3.33
N SER A 18 -10.83 10.29 3.45
CA SER A 18 -11.44 9.84 4.71
C SER A 18 -11.13 8.37 4.97
N ASP A 19 -11.15 7.98 6.24
CA ASP A 19 -10.87 6.61 6.67
C ASP A 19 -11.93 5.59 6.19
N ASN A 20 -13.07 6.08 5.67
CA ASN A 20 -14.22 5.27 5.26
C ASN A 20 -14.28 5.03 3.75
N GLU A 21 -13.41 5.68 2.97
CA GLU A 21 -13.41 5.58 1.51
C GLU A 21 -12.17 4.83 1.03
N PRO A 22 -12.32 3.67 0.37
CA PRO A 22 -11.18 2.94 -0.16
C PRO A 22 -10.51 3.75 -1.27
N LEU A 23 -9.17 3.73 -1.31
CA LEU A 23 -8.40 4.41 -2.36
C LEU A 23 -8.66 3.85 -3.77
N GLU A 24 -9.29 2.68 -3.85
CA GLU A 24 -9.82 2.07 -5.07
C GLU A 24 -10.87 2.91 -5.82
N ALA A 25 -11.39 4.00 -5.22
CA ALA A 25 -12.31 4.92 -5.89
C ALA A 25 -11.73 5.54 -7.19
N ILE A 26 -10.39 5.54 -7.34
CA ILE A 26 -9.70 6.03 -8.54
C ILE A 26 -9.71 4.96 -9.63
N LYS A 27 -10.72 4.99 -10.51
CA LYS A 27 -10.97 4.00 -11.58
C LYS A 27 -10.01 4.02 -12.79
N GLY A 28 -8.92 4.78 -12.76
CA GLY A 28 -8.26 5.24 -13.99
C GLY A 28 -6.79 4.89 -14.22
N HIS A 29 -6.11 4.20 -13.30
CA HIS A 29 -4.65 4.03 -13.36
C HIS A 29 -4.22 2.58 -13.19
N GLU A 30 -4.73 1.69 -14.05
CA GLU A 30 -4.06 0.40 -14.23
C GLU A 30 -2.72 0.64 -14.92
N VAL A 31 -1.64 0.14 -14.30
CA VAL A 31 -0.28 0.27 -14.82
C VAL A 31 0.23 -1.11 -15.17
N ASP A 32 0.48 -1.33 -16.46
CA ASP A 32 1.17 -2.52 -16.93
C ASP A 32 2.69 -2.35 -16.73
N ILE A 33 3.22 -3.07 -15.74
CA ILE A 33 4.66 -3.11 -15.47
C ILE A 33 5.25 -4.33 -16.18
N ILE A 34 5.99 -4.08 -17.26
CA ILE A 34 6.70 -5.13 -18.02
C ILE A 34 8.16 -5.16 -17.57
N ILE A 35 8.65 -6.36 -17.27
CA ILE A 35 10.06 -6.57 -16.95
C ILE A 35 10.80 -7.00 -18.22
N ASN A 36 11.89 -6.30 -18.55
CA ASN A 36 12.71 -6.56 -19.74
C ASN A 36 13.72 -7.72 -19.57
N VAL A 37 13.52 -8.62 -18.60
CA VAL A 37 14.41 -9.77 -18.36
C VAL A 37 13.65 -11.07 -18.32
N GLU A 38 14.20 -12.09 -18.98
CA GLU A 38 13.64 -13.45 -19.00
C GLU A 38 14.22 -14.31 -17.87
N ARG A 39 13.63 -15.48 -17.63
CA ARG A 39 14.14 -16.43 -16.64
C ARG A 39 15.53 -16.96 -17.11
N PRO A 40 16.50 -17.16 -16.20
CA PRO A 40 16.38 -17.02 -14.75
C PRO A 40 16.47 -15.56 -14.29
N TYR A 41 15.53 -15.15 -13.44
CA TYR A 41 15.52 -13.80 -12.88
C TYR A 41 16.75 -13.52 -12.01
N PRO A 42 17.23 -12.26 -11.98
CA PRO A 42 18.33 -11.84 -11.11
C PRO A 42 18.10 -12.29 -9.64
N PRO A 43 19.14 -12.80 -8.94
CA PRO A 43 19.01 -13.26 -7.55
C PRO A 43 18.46 -12.21 -6.58
N ILE A 44 18.63 -10.91 -6.89
CA ILE A 44 18.08 -9.81 -6.11
C ILE A 44 16.55 -9.83 -6.03
N LEU A 45 15.86 -10.34 -7.06
CA LEU A 45 14.40 -10.50 -7.13
C LEU A 45 13.89 -11.75 -6.40
N ARG A 46 14.77 -12.49 -5.72
CA ARG A 46 14.45 -13.70 -4.93
C ARG A 46 14.91 -13.58 -3.48
N ARG A 47 15.22 -12.37 -3.02
CA ARG A 47 15.70 -12.16 -1.65
C ARG A 47 14.57 -12.39 -0.66
N LYS A 48 14.86 -13.16 0.38
CA LYS A 48 13.98 -13.28 1.56
C LYS A 48 13.86 -11.91 2.22
N ALA A 49 12.70 -11.67 2.82
CA ALA A 49 12.49 -10.49 3.65
C ALA A 49 13.53 -10.42 4.78
N TYR A 50 14.00 -9.22 5.10
CA TYR A 50 14.86 -9.00 6.25
C TYR A 50 14.10 -9.33 7.54
N PRO A 51 14.77 -9.92 8.56
CA PRO A 51 14.13 -10.18 9.84
C PRO A 51 13.73 -8.86 10.51
N ALA A 52 12.49 -8.80 10.98
CA ALA A 52 11.96 -7.66 11.73
C ALA A 52 12.08 -7.90 13.23
N SER A 53 12.27 -6.83 14.01
CA SER A 53 12.11 -6.93 15.47
C SER A 53 10.63 -7.18 15.82
N PRO A 54 10.33 -7.83 16.96
CA PRO A 54 8.94 -8.07 17.37
C PRO A 54 8.09 -6.79 17.41
N ARG A 55 8.65 -5.70 17.93
CA ARG A 55 8.01 -4.38 17.96
C ARG A 55 7.74 -3.81 16.57
N ALA A 56 8.69 -3.97 15.65
CA ALA A 56 8.50 -3.50 14.27
C ALA A 56 7.40 -4.31 13.58
N ARG A 57 7.36 -5.63 13.82
CA ARG A 57 6.36 -6.52 13.25
C ARG A 57 4.94 -6.16 13.68
N GLU A 58 4.73 -5.89 14.97
CA GLU A 58 3.42 -5.47 15.49
C GLU A 58 2.93 -4.17 14.84
N ALA A 59 3.81 -3.16 14.71
CA ALA A 59 3.47 -1.92 14.02
C ALA A 59 3.16 -2.14 12.53
N TRP A 60 3.91 -3.03 11.87
CA TRP A 60 3.67 -3.35 10.46
C TRP A 60 2.36 -4.10 10.26
N GLU A 61 1.99 -5.00 11.16
CA GLU A 61 0.72 -5.75 11.07
C GLU A 61 -0.47 -4.79 11.07
N THR A 62 -0.48 -3.78 11.94
CA THR A 62 -1.51 -2.72 11.94
C THR A 62 -1.62 -2.00 10.59
N HIS A 63 -0.50 -1.54 10.04
CA HIS A 63 -0.51 -0.81 8.77
C HIS A 63 -0.84 -1.70 7.57
N ILE A 64 -0.41 -2.96 7.58
CA ILE A 64 -0.79 -3.93 6.55
C ILE A 64 -2.29 -4.18 6.58
N ASP A 65 -2.89 -4.30 7.77
CA ASP A 65 -4.33 -4.47 7.93
C ASP A 65 -5.12 -3.23 7.46
N GLU A 66 -4.64 -2.01 7.76
CA GLU A 66 -5.21 -0.76 7.23
C GLU A 66 -5.17 -0.72 5.70
N LEU A 67 -4.02 -1.02 5.10
CA LEU A 67 -3.86 -1.03 3.65
C LEU A 67 -4.68 -2.12 2.96
N MET A 68 -4.89 -3.26 3.62
CA MET A 68 -5.82 -4.29 3.13
C MET A 68 -7.27 -3.81 3.17
N LYS A 69 -7.70 -3.12 4.24
CA LYS A 69 -9.06 -2.55 4.34
C LYS A 69 -9.31 -1.46 3.29
N LEU A 70 -8.28 -0.67 2.97
CA LEU A 70 -8.33 0.37 1.94
C LEU A 70 -8.25 -0.17 0.50
N GLY A 71 -8.06 -1.48 0.32
CA GLY A 71 -7.94 -2.11 -1.01
C GLY A 71 -6.58 -1.91 -1.69
N VAL A 72 -5.61 -1.32 -1.00
CA VAL A 72 -4.26 -1.07 -1.54
C VAL A 72 -3.45 -2.36 -1.60
N LEU A 73 -3.59 -3.21 -0.58
CA LEU A 73 -2.96 -4.52 -0.52
C LEU A 73 -4.00 -5.63 -0.57
N ARG A 74 -3.66 -6.76 -1.20
CA ARG A 74 -4.45 -7.98 -1.14
C ARG A 74 -3.56 -9.19 -0.91
N LYS A 75 -4.14 -10.24 -0.34
CA LYS A 75 -3.48 -11.55 -0.27
C LYS A 75 -3.49 -12.18 -1.66
N ALA A 76 -2.33 -12.67 -2.11
CA ALA A 76 -2.26 -13.50 -3.30
C ALA A 76 -2.98 -14.83 -3.04
N GLY A 77 -3.75 -15.31 -4.02
CA GLY A 77 -4.47 -16.58 -3.91
C GLY A 77 -3.53 -17.78 -3.85
N HIS A 78 -3.98 -18.91 -3.30
CA HIS A 78 -3.17 -20.13 -3.17
C HIS A 78 -2.61 -20.63 -4.53
N ASN A 79 -3.39 -20.48 -5.60
CA ASN A 79 -3.02 -20.89 -6.96
C ASN A 79 -2.55 -19.71 -7.83
N GLU A 80 -2.35 -18.53 -7.26
CA GLU A 80 -1.92 -17.36 -8.00
C GLU A 80 -0.40 -17.40 -8.21
N GLU A 81 0.07 -17.38 -9.46
CA GLU A 81 1.50 -17.38 -9.75
C GLU A 81 2.11 -16.02 -9.38
N VAL A 82 2.81 -15.96 -8.24
CA VAL A 82 3.63 -14.82 -7.86
C VAL A 82 4.97 -14.91 -8.61
N LYS A 83 5.07 -14.18 -9.74
CA LYS A 83 6.25 -14.21 -10.61
C LYS A 83 7.51 -13.65 -9.95
N PHE A 84 7.38 -12.71 -9.02
CA PHE A 84 8.49 -11.99 -8.38
C PHE A 84 8.17 -11.67 -6.92
N THR A 85 9.19 -11.65 -6.07
CA THR A 85 9.08 -11.17 -4.69
C THR A 85 10.21 -10.19 -4.41
N THR A 86 9.86 -8.98 -3.99
CA THR A 86 10.83 -7.96 -3.59
C THR A 86 10.72 -7.75 -2.09
N THR A 87 11.87 -7.68 -1.43
CA THR A 87 11.91 -7.28 -0.02
C THR A 87 11.59 -5.79 0.09
N VAL A 88 10.57 -5.46 0.88
CA VAL A 88 10.25 -4.07 1.22
C VAL A 88 11.00 -3.70 2.50
N MET A 89 11.65 -2.53 2.50
CA MET A 89 12.24 -1.94 3.69
C MET A 89 11.32 -0.83 4.19
N ILE A 90 10.71 -1.03 5.36
CA ILE A 90 9.86 -0.02 6.00
C ILE A 90 10.72 0.76 6.98
N THR A 91 10.98 2.01 6.67
CA THR A 91 11.73 2.94 7.52
C THR A 91 10.78 3.94 8.17
N TRP A 92 10.77 4.03 9.49
CA TRP A 92 10.12 5.12 10.21
C TRP A 92 11.16 6.22 10.47
N ASN A 93 10.96 7.40 9.91
CA ASN A 93 11.82 8.54 10.23
C ASN A 93 11.26 9.22 11.49
N ASN A 94 11.84 8.90 12.65
CA ASN A 94 11.61 9.70 13.86
C ASN A 94 12.38 11.00 13.69
N TYR A 95 11.75 12.01 13.08
CA TYR A 95 12.21 13.38 13.23
C TYR A 95 12.12 13.71 14.73
N LYS A 96 13.25 13.63 15.42
CA LYS A 96 13.47 14.31 16.68
C LYS A 96 13.86 15.75 16.40
#